data_AF-A0A925VIH4-F1
#
_entry.id   AF-A0A925VIH4-F1
#
_cell.length_a   1.000
_cell.length_b   1.000
_cell.length_c   1.000
_cell.angle_alpha   90.00
_cell.angle_beta   90.00
_cell.angle_gamma   90.00
#
_symmetry.space_group_name_H-M   'P 1'
#
loop_
_entity.id
_entity.type
_entity.pdbx_description
1 polymer ?
#
loop_
_entity_poly.entity_id
_entity_poly.type
_entity_poly.pdbx_seq_one_letter_code
_entity_poly.pdbx_strand_id
1 'polypeptide(L)'
;VDLPLLMPALLAGAAFAFTVSLGEFGATLLLARPEFPTLPLAIYRFLSQPGALNYGQALALSTLLMLVTAGVFVALERVRYASGEF
;
A
#
# COMPACT_ATOMS: atom_id res chain seq x y z
N VAL A 1 -1.05 13.83 -25.87
CA VAL A 1 0.09 12.96 -26.26
C VAL A 1 1.22 13.08 -25.22
N ASP A 2 0.89 13.55 -24.00
CA ASP A 2 1.87 14.07 -23.02
C ASP A 2 2.05 13.15 -21.79
N LEU A 3 1.29 12.07 -21.74
CA LEU A 3 1.30 11.10 -20.65
C LEU A 3 2.69 10.44 -20.42
N PRO A 4 3.50 10.13 -21.44
CA PRO A 4 4.86 9.59 -21.25
C PRO A 4 5.81 10.59 -20.61
N LEU A 5 5.64 11.89 -20.87
CA LEU A 5 6.51 12.94 -20.34
C LEU A 5 6.25 13.19 -18.84
N LEU A 6 5.02 12.95 -18.39
CA LEU A 6 4.60 13.12 -16.99
C LEU A 6 4.92 11.90 -16.09
N MET A 7 5.27 10.75 -16.65
CA MET A 7 5.54 9.50 -15.92
C MET A 7 6.58 9.63 -14.78
N PRO A 8 7.74 10.28 -14.97
CA PRO A 8 8.72 10.46 -13.90
C PRO A 8 8.16 11.29 -12.73
N ALA A 9 7.40 12.34 -13.05
CA ALA A 9 6.76 13.20 -12.06
C ALA A 9 5.64 12.47 -11.30
N LEU A 10 4.87 11.61 -11.99
CA LEU A 10 3.85 10.77 -11.38
C LEU A 10 4.44 9.74 -10.42
N LEU A 11 5.56 9.10 -10.75
CA LEU A 11 6.23 8.16 -9.85
C LEU A 11 6.77 8.86 -8.60
N ALA A 12 7.39 10.03 -8.74
CA ALA A 12 7.81 10.83 -7.60
C ALA A 12 6.61 11.24 -6.72
N GLY A 13 5.50 11.67 -7.34
CA GLY A 13 4.26 11.98 -6.64
C GLY A 13 3.65 10.78 -5.93
N ALA A 14 3.68 9.59 -6.54
CA ALA A 14 3.18 8.36 -5.95
C ALA A 14 4.03 7.91 -4.74
N ALA A 15 5.36 7.99 -4.84
CA ALA A 15 6.25 7.68 -3.72
C ALA A 15 6.06 8.65 -2.54
N PHE A 16 5.86 9.94 -2.85
CA PHE A 16 5.57 10.96 -1.84
C PHE A 16 4.21 10.71 -1.17
N ALA A 17 3.15 10.48 -1.96
CA ALA A 17 1.81 10.18 -1.45
C ALA A 17 1.78 8.89 -0.61
N PHE A 18 2.54 7.86 -0.99
CA PHE A 18 2.70 6.64 -0.23
C PHE A 18 3.35 6.89 1.14
N THR A 19 4.43 7.69 1.17
CA THR A 19 5.11 8.07 2.41
C THR A 19 4.19 8.87 3.35
N VAL A 20 3.43 9.81 2.80
CA VAL A 20 2.44 10.60 3.54
C VAL A 20 1.34 9.69 4.11
N SER A 21 0.82 8.76 3.32
CA SER A 21 -0.19 7.79 3.77
C SER A 21 0.31 6.91 4.92
N LEU A 22 1.60 6.53 4.90
CA LEU A 22 2.23 5.78 5.99
C LEU A 22 2.28 6.61 7.29
N GLY A 23 2.48 7.93 7.19
CA GLY A 23 2.42 8.85 8.32
C GLY A 23 1.01 9.02 8.88
N GLU A 24 -0.01 9.05 8.00
CA GLU A 24 -1.41 9.14 8.41
C GLU A 24 -1.98 7.85 9.02
N PHE A 25 -1.37 6.69 8.74
CA PHE A 25 -1.75 5.42 9.36
C PHE A 25 -1.72 5.50 10.90
N GLY A 26 -0.76 6.23 11.47
CA GLY A 26 -0.66 6.46 12.92
C GLY A 26 -1.83 7.28 13.48
N ALA A 27 -2.26 8.32 12.78
CA ALA A 27 -3.44 9.10 13.16
C ALA A 27 -4.73 8.28 13.03
N THR A 28 -4.83 7.51 11.93
CA THR A 28 -5.96 6.62 11.68
C THR A 28 -6.07 5.53 12.74
N LEU A 29 -4.96 4.97 13.22
CA LEU A 29 -4.95 4.01 14.34
C LEU A 29 -5.62 4.56 15.61
N LEU A 30 -5.44 5.85 15.89
CA LEU A 30 -6.01 6.49 17.09
C LEU A 30 -7.47 6.93 16.91
N LEU A 31 -7.86 7.32 15.70
CA LEU A 31 -9.19 7.88 15.38
C LEU A 31 -10.17 6.86 14.78
N ALA A 32 -9.69 5.77 14.19
CA ALA A 32 -10.53 4.81 13.48
C ALA A 32 -11.48 4.09 14.43
N ARG A 33 -12.76 4.08 14.07
CA ARG A 33 -13.78 3.33 14.81
C ARG A 33 -13.61 1.83 14.54
N PRO A 34 -13.79 0.95 15.56
CA PRO A 34 -13.62 -0.51 15.41
C PRO A 34 -14.56 -1.16 14.38
N GLU A 35 -15.62 -0.45 14.00
CA GLU A 35 -16.70 -0.88 13.10
C GLU A 35 -16.27 -0.97 11.63
N PHE A 36 -15.28 -0.17 11.20
CA PHE A 36 -14.80 -0.14 9.81
C PHE A 36 -13.26 -0.13 9.74
N PRO A 37 -12.59 -1.24 10.12
CA PRO A 37 -11.14 -1.29 10.06
C PRO A 37 -10.64 -1.30 8.62
N THR A 38 -9.68 -0.44 8.31
CA THR A 38 -8.92 -0.53 7.07
C THR A 38 -8.01 -1.76 7.10
N LEU A 39 -7.59 -2.24 5.91
CA LEU A 39 -6.76 -3.44 5.78
C LEU A 39 -5.47 -3.40 6.65
N PRO A 40 -4.73 -2.26 6.70
CA PRO A 40 -3.58 -2.12 7.60
C PRO A 40 -3.97 -2.16 9.09
N LEU A 41 -5.13 -1.61 9.45
CA LEU A 41 -5.64 -1.62 10.82
C LEU A 41 -6.01 -3.04 11.28
N ALA A 42 -6.59 -3.84 10.38
CA ALA A 42 -6.92 -5.23 10.63
C ALA A 42 -5.64 -6.06 10.88
N ILE A 43 -4.61 -5.88 10.05
CA ILE A 43 -3.29 -6.53 10.24
C ILE A 43 -2.72 -6.18 11.61
N TYR A 44 -2.70 -4.88 11.97
CA TYR A 44 -2.20 -4.43 13.25
C TYR A 44 -2.97 -5.05 14.42
N ARG A 45 -4.31 -5.04 14.37
CA ARG A 45 -5.16 -5.64 15.42
C ARG A 45 -4.92 -7.13 15.59
N PHE A 46 -4.70 -7.88 14.51
CA PHE A 46 -4.42 -9.32 14.60
C PHE A 46 -3.03 -9.61 15.15
N LEU A 47 -2.03 -8.77 14.86
CA LEU A 47 -0.70 -8.86 15.47
C LEU A 47 -0.69 -8.50 16.96
N SER A 48 -1.52 -7.54 17.38
CA SER A 48 -1.63 -7.12 18.78
C SER A 48 -2.37 -8.11 19.67
N GLN A 49 -3.08 -9.09 19.10
CA GLN A 49 -3.84 -10.10 19.86
C GLN A 49 -3.02 -11.39 19.98
N PRO A 50 -2.72 -11.86 21.21
CA PRO A 50 -1.98 -13.11 21.39
C PRO A 50 -2.76 -14.31 20.84
N GLY A 51 -2.11 -15.11 19.99
CA GLY A 51 -2.69 -16.33 19.42
C GLY A 51 -2.07 -16.68 18.06
N ALA A 52 -1.69 -17.95 17.87
CA ALA A 52 -1.07 -18.43 16.64
C ALA A 52 -1.98 -18.29 15.40
N LEU A 53 -3.29 -18.44 15.58
CA LEU A 53 -4.30 -18.23 14.52
C LEU A 53 -4.37 -16.77 14.06
N ASN A 54 -4.42 -15.82 15.01
CA ASN A 54 -4.44 -14.40 14.71
C ASN A 54 -3.15 -13.97 14.00
N TYR A 55 -2.01 -14.48 14.45
CA TYR A 55 -0.72 -14.23 13.81
C TYR A 55 -0.69 -14.75 12.36
N GLY A 56 -1.19 -15.96 12.12
CA GLY A 56 -1.31 -16.52 10.76
C GLY A 56 -2.21 -15.68 9.85
N GLN A 57 -3.35 -15.21 10.37
CA GLN A 57 -4.26 -14.33 9.63
C GLN A 57 -3.63 -12.97 9.32
N ALA A 58 -2.89 -12.39 10.27
CA ALA A 58 -2.15 -11.14 10.05
C ALA A 58 -1.11 -11.29 8.95
N LEU A 59 -0.34 -12.39 8.96
CA LEU A 59 0.65 -12.66 7.92
C LEU A 59 0.00 -12.85 6.55
N ALA A 60 -1.11 -13.60 6.46
CA ALA A 60 -1.84 -13.78 5.20
C ALA A 60 -2.33 -12.45 4.62
N LEU A 61 -2.94 -11.60 5.44
CA LEU A 61 -3.36 -10.26 5.03
C LEU A 61 -2.18 -9.37 4.63
N SER A 62 -1.06 -9.45 5.35
CA SER A 62 0.16 -8.72 5.01
C SER A 62 0.72 -9.14 3.65
N THR A 63 0.78 -10.44 3.37
CA THR A 63 1.22 -10.97 2.08
C THR A 63 0.30 -10.52 0.95
N LEU A 64 -1.03 -10.57 1.15
CA LEU A 64 -1.99 -10.08 0.14
C LEU A 64 -1.79 -8.59 -0.13
N LEU A 65 -1.65 -7.77 0.92
CA LEU A 65 -1.41 -6.34 0.78
C LEU A 65 -0.09 -6.06 0.06
N MET A 66 0.97 -6.82 0.38
CA MET A 66 2.27 -6.73 -0.28
C MET A 66 2.15 -7.08 -1.77
N LEU A 67 1.42 -8.15 -2.11
CA LEU A 67 1.21 -8.57 -3.50
C LEU A 67 0.42 -7.52 -4.30
N VAL A 68 -0.62 -6.94 -3.72
CA VAL A 68 -1.39 -5.86 -4.36
C VAL A 68 -0.51 -4.64 -4.58
N THR A 69 0.24 -4.23 -3.55
CA THR A 69 1.13 -3.06 -3.63
C THR A 69 2.22 -3.29 -4.68
N ALA A 70 2.92 -4.43 -4.62
CA ALA A 70 3.93 -4.80 -5.59
C ALA A 70 3.35 -4.94 -6.99
N GLY A 71 2.15 -5.51 -7.14
CA GLY A 71 1.44 -5.63 -8.41
C GLY A 71 1.12 -4.27 -9.03
N VAL A 72 0.68 -3.30 -8.22
CA VAL A 72 0.48 -1.91 -8.66
C VAL A 72 1.80 -1.29 -9.10
N PHE A 73 2.86 -1.42 -8.29
CA PHE A 73 4.18 -0.88 -8.66
C PHE A 73 4.74 -1.50 -9.94
N VAL A 74 4.67 -2.82 -10.08
CA VAL A 74 5.11 -3.53 -11.29
C VAL A 74 4.25 -3.14 -12.48
N ALA A 75 2.94 -3.00 -12.33
CA ALA A 75 2.07 -2.54 -13.41
C ALA A 75 2.45 -1.12 -13.84
N LEU A 76 2.65 -0.20 -12.89
CA LEU A 76 3.11 1.17 -13.17
C LEU A 76 4.48 1.17 -13.86
N GLU A 77 5.41 0.35 -13.40
CA GLU A 77 6.74 0.23 -13.98
C GLU A 77 6.70 -0.39 -15.38
N ARG A 78 5.87 -1.40 -15.63
CA ARG A 78 5.68 -2.00 -16.97
C ARG A 78 5.04 -1.01 -17.94
N VAL A 79 4.07 -0.22 -17.49
CA VAL A 79 3.50 0.86 -18.29
C VAL A 79 4.58 1.91 -18.59
N ARG A 80 5.44 2.24 -17.63
CA ARG A 80 6.59 3.13 -17.85
C ARG A 80 7.59 2.59 -18.87
N TYR A 81 7.97 1.32 -18.77
CA TYR A 81 8.90 0.69 -19.73
C TYR A 81 8.32 0.56 -21.13
N ALA A 82 7.02 0.22 -21.26
CA ALA A 82 6.33 0.16 -22.54
C ALA A 82 6.18 1.54 -23.21
N SER A 83 6.29 2.62 -22.43
CA SER A 83 6.25 4.01 -22.91
C SER A 83 7.66 4.57 -23.21
N GLY A 84 8.71 3.75 -23.07
CA GLY A 84 10.08 4.11 -23.38
C GLY A 84 10.39 3.92 -24.87
N GLU A 85 9.93 4.85 -25.70
CA GLU A 85 10.66 5.18 -26.93
C GLU A 85 11.89 6.02 -26.54
N PHE A 86 12.99 5.77 -27.23
CA PHE A 86 14.29 6.44 -27.08
C PHE A 86 14.19 7.98 -27.14
#